data_AF-A0A944HZ36-F1
#
_entry.id   AF-A0A944HZ36-F1
#
_cell.length_a   1.000
_cell.length_b   1.000
_cell.length_c   1.000
_cell.angle_alpha   90.00
_cell.angle_beta   90.00
_cell.angle_gamma   90.00
#
_symmetry.space_group_name_H-M   'P 1'
#
loop_
_entity.id
_entity.type
_entity.pdbx_description
1 polymer ?
#
loop_
_entity_poly.entity_id
_entity_poly.type
_entity_poly.pdbx_seq_one_letter_code
_entity_poly.pdbx_strand_id
1 'polypeptide(L)'
;MIWEWLAVLSASDGTCLYCASRSQTMDHVIPFSDGGADDLKNLLPICRPCNRTKGKKNPVVWHVAMDLCLRWSGEGSLLDGAVLQNKSLRELYLLTHTQVLEALDELEKVQAEVIDARRTAWFQRKFEPYGYPSARFGVPRARAQFDKLISEGRVKGYPTADEEWSEILKRLEIGR
;
A
#
# COMPACT_ATOMS: atom_id res chain seq x y z
N MET A 1 15.21 3.64 -1.64
CA MET A 1 15.83 2.39 -2.13
C MET A 1 14.79 1.48 -2.78
N ILE A 2 15.18 0.59 -3.70
CA ILE A 2 14.24 -0.33 -4.38
C ILE A 2 13.51 -1.26 -3.39
N TRP A 3 14.16 -1.62 -2.28
CA TRP A 3 13.57 -2.46 -1.25
C TRP A 3 12.33 -1.82 -0.61
N GLU A 4 12.32 -0.50 -0.39
CA GLU A 4 11.17 0.24 0.16
C GLU A 4 9.98 0.17 -0.80
N TRP A 5 10.23 0.37 -2.09
CA TRP A 5 9.20 0.26 -3.13
C TRP A 5 8.61 -1.15 -3.19
N LEU A 6 9.45 -2.18 -3.11
CA LEU A 6 8.97 -3.57 -3.10
C LEU A 6 8.22 -3.89 -1.81
N ALA A 7 8.69 -3.40 -0.67
CA ALA A 7 8.04 -3.58 0.63
C ALA A 7 6.65 -2.92 0.63
N VAL A 8 6.51 -1.67 0.20
CA VAL A 8 5.21 -1.00 0.19
C VAL A 8 4.31 -1.60 -0.89
N LEU A 9 4.76 -1.68 -2.15
CA LEU A 9 3.90 -2.09 -3.27
C LEU A 9 3.49 -3.57 -3.26
N SER A 10 4.11 -4.41 -2.44
CA SER A 10 3.66 -5.80 -2.24
C SER A 10 2.75 -5.97 -1.03
N ALA A 11 2.58 -4.95 -0.18
CA ALA A 11 1.59 -5.01 0.90
C ALA A 11 0.17 -5.08 0.34
N SER A 12 -0.79 -5.54 1.16
CA SER A 12 -2.19 -5.74 0.73
C SER A 12 -2.29 -6.57 -0.56
N ASP A 13 -1.54 -7.68 -0.61
CA ASP A 13 -1.43 -8.58 -1.78
C ASP A 13 -1.05 -7.87 -3.09
N GLY A 14 -0.33 -6.76 -2.99
CA GLY A 14 0.06 -5.95 -4.15
C GLY A 14 -1.08 -5.18 -4.80
N THR A 15 -2.16 -4.96 -4.05
CA THR A 15 -3.33 -4.20 -4.47
C THR A 15 -3.30 -2.78 -3.93
N CYS A 16 -4.09 -1.92 -4.55
CA CYS A 16 -4.33 -0.54 -4.16
C CYS A 16 -5.26 -0.54 -2.96
N LEU A 17 -4.85 0.12 -1.87
CA LEU A 17 -5.66 0.23 -0.66
C LEU A 17 -7.08 0.75 -0.95
N TYR A 18 -7.24 1.67 -1.90
CA TYR A 18 -8.52 2.36 -2.12
C TYR A 18 -9.48 1.66 -3.06
N CYS A 19 -9.00 0.83 -4.00
CA CYS A 19 -9.86 0.26 -5.04
C CYS A 19 -9.54 -1.18 -5.41
N ALA A 20 -8.64 -1.84 -4.66
CA ALA A 20 -8.20 -3.22 -4.87
C ALA A 20 -7.59 -3.54 -6.25
N SER A 21 -7.48 -2.57 -7.17
CA SER A 21 -6.71 -2.74 -8.42
C SER A 21 -5.22 -2.89 -8.13
N ARG A 22 -4.41 -3.32 -9.10
CA ARG A 22 -2.97 -3.48 -8.89
C ARG A 22 -2.30 -2.17 -8.41
N SER A 23 -1.56 -2.23 -7.30
CA SER A 23 -0.75 -1.10 -6.83
C SER A 23 0.32 -0.76 -7.86
N GLN A 24 0.70 0.50 -8.00
CA GLN A 24 1.68 0.96 -9.00
C GLN A 24 2.58 2.08 -8.48
N THR A 25 2.12 2.81 -7.47
CA THR A 25 2.81 3.94 -6.86
C THR A 25 2.64 3.87 -5.34
N MET A 26 3.51 4.56 -4.62
CA MET A 26 3.34 4.80 -3.19
C MET A 26 2.68 6.16 -3.01
N ASP A 27 1.93 6.32 -1.93
CA ASP A 27 1.32 7.60 -1.55
C ASP A 27 1.48 7.85 -0.07
N HIS A 28 1.63 9.13 0.26
CA HIS A 28 1.78 9.59 1.62
C HIS A 28 0.41 9.76 2.29
N VAL A 29 0.23 9.13 3.46
CA VAL A 29 -0.98 9.28 4.29
C VAL A 29 -1.17 10.74 4.67
N ILE A 30 -0.14 11.34 5.25
CA ILE A 30 -0.03 12.78 5.43
C ILE A 30 0.76 13.31 4.22
N PRO A 31 0.17 14.15 3.36
CA PRO A 31 0.88 14.71 2.22
C PRO A 31 2.17 15.42 2.64
N PHE A 32 3.21 15.35 1.80
CA PHE A 32 4.46 16.07 2.06
C PHE A 32 4.26 17.59 2.20
N SER A 33 3.31 18.16 1.45
CA SER A 33 2.93 19.59 1.57
C SER A 33 2.39 19.97 2.94
N ASP A 34 1.89 18.99 3.68
CA ASP A 34 1.25 19.16 4.99
C ASP A 34 2.19 18.70 6.12
N GLY A 35 3.48 18.47 5.80
CA GLY A 35 4.51 18.07 6.76
C GLY A 35 4.67 16.56 6.95
N GLY A 36 4.07 15.73 6.08
CA GLY A 36 4.23 14.28 6.14
C GLY A 36 5.65 13.82 5.82
N ALA A 37 6.16 12.85 6.58
CA ALA A 37 7.49 12.27 6.40
C ALA A 37 7.52 11.29 5.21
N ASP A 38 8.69 11.14 4.58
CA ASP A 38 8.91 10.12 3.53
C ASP A 38 9.47 8.82 4.14
N ASP A 39 8.73 8.24 5.08
CA ASP A 39 9.08 7.01 5.76
C ASP A 39 7.99 5.94 5.59
N LEU A 40 8.34 4.67 5.85
CA LEU A 40 7.44 3.54 5.61
C LEU A 40 6.11 3.64 6.36
N LYS A 41 6.10 4.22 7.56
CA LYS A 41 4.86 4.41 8.33
C LYS A 41 3.90 5.39 7.64
N ASN A 42 4.39 6.31 6.81
CA ASN A 42 3.56 7.26 6.09
C ASN A 42 3.24 6.80 4.66
N LEU A 43 3.67 5.62 4.20
CA LEU A 43 3.54 5.18 2.81
C LEU A 43 2.52 4.04 2.64
N LEU A 44 1.69 4.14 1.60
CA LEU A 44 0.70 3.13 1.24
C LEU A 44 0.83 2.65 -0.21
N PRO A 45 0.48 1.38 -0.51
CA PRO A 45 0.39 0.88 -1.87
C PRO A 45 -0.90 1.37 -2.55
N ILE A 46 -0.76 2.14 -3.63
CA ILE A 46 -1.92 2.59 -4.41
C ILE A 46 -1.71 2.53 -5.92
N CYS A 47 -2.79 2.54 -6.70
CA CYS A 47 -2.73 2.62 -8.16
C CYS A 47 -2.57 4.08 -8.63
N ARG A 48 -2.12 4.27 -9.88
CA ARG A 48 -1.92 5.61 -10.45
C ARG A 48 -3.20 6.46 -10.52
N PRO A 49 -4.38 5.91 -10.90
CA PRO A 49 -5.63 6.66 -10.89
C PRO A 49 -5.99 7.22 -9.51
N CYS A 50 -6.01 6.37 -8.47
CA CYS A 50 -6.32 6.83 -7.10
C CYS A 50 -5.31 7.85 -6.61
N ASN A 51 -4.01 7.66 -6.88
CA ASN A 51 -2.97 8.63 -6.50
C ASN A 51 -3.23 10.01 -7.11
N ARG A 52 -3.52 10.04 -8.42
CA ARG A 52 -3.84 11.26 -9.15
C ARG A 52 -5.09 11.95 -8.58
N THR A 53 -6.13 11.19 -8.26
CA THR A 53 -7.40 11.73 -7.75
C THR A 53 -7.27 12.26 -6.32
N LYS A 54 -6.53 11.56 -5.44
CA LYS A 54 -6.20 12.01 -4.09
C LYS A 54 -5.44 13.33 -4.12
N GLY A 55 -4.35 13.36 -4.90
CA GLY A 55 -3.48 14.52 -5.00
C GLY A 55 -2.96 14.93 -3.62
N LYS A 56 -3.06 16.22 -3.28
CA LYS A 56 -2.56 16.77 -2.01
C LYS A 56 -3.52 16.60 -0.82
N LYS A 57 -4.51 15.72 -0.91
CA LYS A 57 -5.45 15.47 0.20
C LYS A 57 -4.93 14.31 1.03
N ASN A 58 -5.18 14.33 2.34
CA ASN A 58 -5.08 13.11 3.16
C ASN A 58 -6.26 12.16 2.84
N PRO A 59 -6.20 10.87 3.25
CA PRO A 59 -7.23 9.89 2.95
C PRO A 59 -8.64 10.31 3.37
N VAL A 60 -8.79 10.93 4.55
CA VAL A 60 -10.09 11.34 5.09
C VAL A 60 -10.71 12.44 4.24
N VAL A 61 -9.97 13.52 4.00
CA VAL A 61 -10.43 14.64 3.16
C VAL A 61 -10.72 14.17 1.75
N TRP A 62 -9.91 13.26 1.21
CA TRP A 62 -10.14 12.70 -0.12
C TRP A 62 -11.41 11.85 -0.17
N HIS A 63 -11.61 10.93 0.77
CA HIS A 63 -12.77 10.05 0.79
C HIS A 63 -14.07 10.85 0.89
N VAL A 64 -14.13 11.79 1.85
CA VAL A 64 -15.28 12.71 1.99
C VAL A 64 -15.49 13.53 0.71
N ALA A 65 -14.42 14.00 0.06
CA ALA A 65 -14.53 14.75 -1.19
C ALA A 65 -15.04 13.92 -2.37
N MET A 66 -14.77 12.61 -2.39
CA MET A 66 -15.24 11.68 -3.43
C MET A 66 -16.70 11.31 -3.23
N ASP A 67 -17.10 11.12 -1.98
CA ASP A 67 -18.47 10.76 -1.62
C ASP A 67 -19.43 11.95 -1.67
N LEU A 68 -18.99 13.11 -1.17
CA LEU A 68 -19.81 14.32 -1.07
C LEU A 68 -19.53 15.34 -2.19
N CYS A 69 -18.74 14.98 -3.21
CA CYS A 69 -18.39 15.81 -4.38
C CYS A 69 -18.24 17.30 -4.05
N LEU A 70 -17.14 17.71 -3.40
CA LEU A 70 -16.87 19.11 -2.98
C LEU A 70 -16.83 20.17 -4.12
N ARG A 71 -17.20 19.80 -5.34
CA ARG A 71 -17.80 20.68 -6.36
C ARG A 71 -19.12 20.03 -6.80
N TRP A 72 -20.25 20.50 -6.26
CA TRP A 72 -21.58 19.91 -6.47
C TRP A 72 -21.96 19.86 -7.96
N SER A 73 -22.15 18.65 -8.51
CA SER A 73 -22.84 18.42 -9.77
C SER A 73 -23.51 17.04 -9.81
N GLY A 74 -24.43 16.74 -8.88
CA GLY A 74 -25.26 15.52 -8.94
C GLY A 74 -24.54 14.20 -8.63
N GLU A 75 -25.17 13.09 -9.10
CA GLU A 75 -25.49 11.72 -8.57
C GLU A 75 -24.49 10.49 -8.64
N GLY A 76 -23.90 9.94 -7.53
CA GLY A 76 -23.01 8.73 -7.34
C GLY A 76 -21.78 8.68 -6.33
N SER A 77 -20.74 7.87 -6.62
CA SER A 77 -19.52 7.54 -5.82
C SER A 77 -18.17 7.87 -6.53
N LEU A 78 -17.01 7.38 -6.06
CA LEU A 78 -15.73 7.39 -6.82
C LEU A 78 -15.82 6.68 -8.19
N LEU A 79 -16.82 5.82 -8.35
CA LEU A 79 -17.18 5.12 -9.59
C LEU A 79 -18.40 5.75 -10.30
N ASP A 80 -19.26 6.47 -9.56
CA ASP A 80 -20.58 6.88 -10.07
C ASP A 80 -20.98 8.39 -9.89
N GLY A 81 -20.33 9.19 -9.03
CA GLY A 81 -20.39 10.65 -8.63
C GLY A 81 -21.60 11.41 -7.98
N ALA A 82 -21.80 11.57 -6.63
CA ALA A 82 -22.82 12.13 -5.63
C ALA A 82 -24.40 12.18 -5.71
N VAL A 83 -25.17 11.12 -5.32
CA VAL A 83 -26.68 11.07 -5.33
C VAL A 83 -27.25 11.25 -3.93
N LEU A 84 -28.31 12.05 -3.72
CA LEU A 84 -28.94 12.13 -2.40
C LEU A 84 -29.75 10.88 -1.99
N GLN A 85 -30.15 10.02 -2.93
CA GLN A 85 -30.81 8.69 -2.74
C GLN A 85 -31.93 8.68 -1.69
N ASN A 86 -32.75 9.72 -1.64
CA ASN A 86 -33.79 9.92 -0.62
C ASN A 86 -33.28 10.01 0.84
N LYS A 87 -32.01 10.38 1.05
CA LYS A 87 -31.38 10.65 2.35
C LYS A 87 -31.21 12.15 2.57
N SER A 88 -31.30 12.57 3.82
CA SER A 88 -30.88 13.91 4.24
C SER A 88 -29.35 14.05 4.14
N LEU A 89 -28.87 15.30 4.05
CA LEU A 89 -27.44 15.61 4.08
C LEU A 89 -26.75 15.05 5.35
N ARG A 90 -27.45 15.03 6.48
CA ARG A 90 -26.95 14.46 7.73
C ARG A 90 -26.75 12.95 7.62
N GLU A 91 -27.71 12.22 7.04
CA GLU A 91 -27.61 10.78 6.86
C GLU A 91 -26.48 10.41 5.89
N LEU A 92 -26.28 11.19 4.83
CA LEU A 92 -25.13 11.02 3.92
C LEU A 92 -23.81 11.23 4.65
N TYR A 93 -23.67 12.31 5.41
CA TYR A 93 -22.45 12.56 6.18
C TYR A 93 -22.15 11.44 7.17
N LEU A 94 -23.17 10.92 7.87
CA LEU A 94 -23.00 9.79 8.79
C LEU A 94 -22.60 8.51 8.05
N LEU A 95 -23.17 8.23 6.88
CA LEU A 95 -22.78 7.09 6.04
C LEU A 95 -21.32 7.21 5.59
N THR A 96 -20.94 8.34 5.00
CA THR A 96 -19.57 8.61 4.56
C THR A 96 -18.61 8.59 5.75
N HIS A 97 -19.02 9.05 6.94
CA HIS A 97 -18.19 8.99 8.14
C HIS A 97 -17.89 7.54 8.53
N THR A 98 -18.89 6.65 8.50
CA THR A 98 -18.66 5.21 8.75
C THR A 98 -17.67 4.62 7.74
N GLN A 99 -17.83 4.93 6.44
CA GLN A 99 -16.92 4.43 5.41
C GLN A 99 -15.50 4.98 5.55
N VAL A 100 -15.35 6.23 6.03
CA VAL A 100 -14.04 6.79 6.38
C VAL A 100 -13.39 6.00 7.50
N LEU A 101 -14.15 5.64 8.55
CA LEU A 101 -13.63 4.84 9.65
C LEU A 101 -13.19 3.45 9.18
N GLU A 102 -14.00 2.77 8.36
CA GLU A 102 -13.64 1.49 7.75
C GLU A 102 -12.38 1.60 6.88
N ALA A 103 -12.26 2.67 6.10
CA ALA A 103 -11.08 2.92 5.29
C ALA A 103 -9.82 3.21 6.14
N LEU A 104 -9.97 3.83 7.31
CA LEU A 104 -8.88 4.03 8.26
C LEU A 104 -8.47 2.71 8.91
N ASP A 105 -9.41 1.84 9.27
CA ASP A 105 -9.10 0.51 9.81
C ASP A 105 -8.28 -0.33 8.81
N GLU A 106 -8.65 -0.32 7.52
CA GLU A 106 -7.89 -0.99 6.47
C GLU A 106 -6.52 -0.35 6.24
N LEU A 107 -6.44 0.98 6.31
CA LEU A 107 -5.18 1.71 6.22
C LEU A 107 -4.22 1.29 7.33
N GLU A 108 -4.70 1.22 8.57
CA GLU A 108 -3.90 0.86 9.73
C GLU A 108 -3.40 -0.60 9.65
N LYS A 109 -4.24 -1.53 9.16
CA LYS A 109 -3.82 -2.91 8.89
C LYS A 109 -2.68 -2.97 7.87
N VAL A 110 -2.80 -2.21 6.78
CA VAL A 110 -1.75 -2.17 5.74
C VAL A 110 -0.49 -1.49 6.25
N GLN A 111 -0.60 -0.41 7.03
CA GLN A 111 0.56 0.20 7.68
C GLN A 111 1.26 -0.79 8.61
N ALA A 112 0.50 -1.50 9.45
CA ALA A 112 1.03 -2.53 10.35
C ALA A 112 1.76 -3.64 9.57
N GLU A 113 1.22 -4.07 8.42
CA GLU A 113 1.94 -5.00 7.53
C GLU A 113 3.25 -4.37 7.03
N VAL A 114 3.21 -3.15 6.48
CA VAL A 114 4.36 -2.49 5.86
C VAL A 114 5.53 -2.30 6.85
N ILE A 115 5.22 -1.92 8.09
CA ILE A 115 6.20 -1.64 9.15
C ILE A 115 6.54 -2.85 10.01
N ASP A 116 5.96 -4.03 9.75
CA ASP A 116 6.31 -5.24 10.48
C ASP A 116 7.83 -5.48 10.42
N ALA A 117 8.46 -5.50 11.59
CA ALA A 117 9.92 -5.48 11.69
C ALA A 117 10.58 -6.67 10.98
N ARG A 118 9.94 -7.85 11.06
CA ARG A 118 10.43 -9.09 10.43
C ARG A 118 10.35 -8.97 8.91
N ARG A 119 9.23 -8.50 8.39
CA ARG A 119 9.03 -8.20 6.97
C ARG A 119 10.00 -7.14 6.46
N THR A 120 10.11 -5.98 7.12
CA THR A 120 11.00 -4.90 6.72
C THR A 120 12.45 -5.37 6.66
N ALA A 121 12.93 -6.08 7.70
CA ALA A 121 14.28 -6.64 7.73
C ALA A 121 14.53 -7.65 6.61
N TRP A 122 13.53 -8.46 6.25
CA TRP A 122 13.61 -9.37 5.11
C TRP A 122 13.75 -8.61 3.78
N PHE A 123 12.90 -7.61 3.52
CA PHE A 123 12.99 -6.80 2.30
C PHE A 123 14.34 -6.07 2.20
N GLN A 124 14.79 -5.45 3.29
CA GLN A 124 16.08 -4.76 3.32
C GLN A 124 17.21 -5.75 3.00
N ARG A 125 17.32 -6.88 3.71
CA ARG A 125 18.36 -7.89 3.46
C ARG A 125 18.36 -8.42 2.02
N LYS A 126 17.18 -8.69 1.46
CA LYS A 126 17.06 -9.27 0.12
C LYS A 126 17.31 -8.27 -1.01
N PHE A 127 16.96 -7.00 -0.81
CA PHE A 127 16.87 -6.05 -1.92
C PHE A 127 17.70 -4.77 -1.76
N GLU A 128 18.30 -4.50 -0.60
CA GLU A 128 19.24 -3.39 -0.41
C GLU A 128 20.42 -3.37 -1.40
N PRO A 129 21.03 -4.51 -1.78
CA PRO A 129 22.12 -4.53 -2.77
C PRO A 129 21.73 -3.99 -4.16
N TYR A 130 20.43 -3.91 -4.48
CA TYR A 130 19.94 -3.41 -5.77
C TYR A 130 19.82 -1.87 -5.82
N GLY A 131 20.08 -1.18 -4.71
CA GLY A 131 20.24 0.28 -4.72
C GLY A 131 18.95 1.07 -4.94
N TYR A 132 19.09 2.29 -5.45
CA TYR A 132 17.96 3.13 -5.86
C TYR A 132 17.44 2.76 -7.25
N PRO A 133 16.12 2.88 -7.50
CA PRO A 133 15.57 2.72 -8.84
C PRO A 133 16.30 3.62 -9.85
N SER A 134 16.64 3.07 -11.01
CA SER A 134 17.34 3.78 -12.09
C SER A 134 16.64 3.56 -13.44
N ALA A 135 17.08 4.29 -14.47
CA ALA A 135 16.57 4.10 -15.84
C ALA A 135 16.78 2.66 -16.36
N ARG A 136 17.84 1.96 -15.91
CA ARG A 136 18.15 0.57 -16.31
C ARG A 136 17.39 -0.46 -15.48
N PHE A 137 17.13 -0.14 -14.21
CA PHE A 137 16.47 -1.01 -13.25
C PHE A 137 15.45 -0.23 -12.42
N GLY A 138 14.23 -0.12 -12.96
CA GLY A 138 13.12 0.57 -12.31
C GLY A 138 12.21 -0.37 -11.52
N VAL A 139 11.30 0.24 -10.74
CA VAL A 139 10.33 -0.46 -9.88
C VAL A 139 9.48 -1.50 -10.64
N PRO A 140 8.92 -1.24 -11.84
CA PRO A 140 8.13 -2.25 -12.56
C PRO A 140 8.94 -3.50 -12.90
N ARG A 141 10.20 -3.32 -13.30
CA ARG A 141 11.12 -4.43 -13.61
C ARG A 141 11.47 -5.22 -12.36
N ALA A 142 11.80 -4.54 -11.26
CA ALA A 142 12.09 -5.19 -9.98
C ALA A 142 10.89 -6.02 -9.49
N ARG A 143 9.67 -5.48 -9.57
CA ARG A 143 8.45 -6.22 -9.19
C ARG A 143 8.27 -7.47 -10.03
N ALA A 144 8.41 -7.38 -11.35
CA ALA A 144 8.30 -8.55 -12.22
C ALA A 144 9.39 -9.61 -11.93
N GLN A 145 10.62 -9.16 -11.65
CA GLN A 145 11.75 -10.05 -11.40
C GLN A 145 11.65 -10.78 -10.04
N PHE A 146 11.14 -10.11 -9.00
CA PHE A 146 11.14 -10.64 -7.63
C PHE A 146 9.79 -11.11 -7.12
N ASP A 147 8.74 -11.07 -7.94
CA ASP A 147 7.38 -11.46 -7.57
C ASP A 147 7.31 -12.84 -6.88
N LYS A 148 7.97 -13.84 -7.49
CA LYS A 148 8.05 -15.19 -6.95
C LYS A 148 8.78 -15.23 -5.61
N LEU A 149 9.92 -14.54 -5.48
CA LEU A 149 10.71 -14.51 -4.25
C LEU A 149 9.94 -13.85 -3.11
N ILE A 150 9.22 -12.75 -3.38
CA ILE A 150 8.38 -12.05 -2.41
C ILE A 150 7.20 -12.96 -1.99
N SER A 151 6.57 -13.64 -2.94
CA SER A 151 5.47 -14.57 -2.64
C SER A 151 5.93 -15.74 -1.76
N GLU A 152 7.08 -16.34 -2.06
CA GLU A 152 7.68 -17.38 -1.22
C GLU A 152 8.06 -16.85 0.17
N GLY A 153 8.59 -15.62 0.23
CA GLY A 153 8.87 -14.92 1.48
C GLY A 153 7.63 -14.76 2.35
N ARG A 154 6.52 -14.30 1.76
CA ARG A 154 5.21 -14.17 2.42
C ARG A 154 4.73 -15.50 2.99
N VAL A 155 4.74 -16.57 2.17
CA VAL A 155 4.30 -17.91 2.59
C VAL A 155 5.13 -18.43 3.77
N LYS A 156 6.43 -18.12 3.80
CA LYS A 156 7.34 -18.49 4.90
C LYS A 156 7.34 -17.52 6.08
N GLY A 157 6.49 -16.49 6.07
CA GLY A 157 6.44 -15.47 7.11
C GLY A 157 7.73 -14.66 7.21
N TYR A 158 8.37 -14.33 6.09
CA TYR A 158 9.57 -13.49 6.00
C TYR A 158 10.69 -13.97 6.93
N PRO A 159 11.32 -15.13 6.67
CA PRO A 159 12.28 -15.75 7.59
C PRO A 159 13.51 -14.86 7.83
N THR A 160 14.04 -14.90 9.04
CA THR A 160 15.33 -14.33 9.42
C THR A 160 16.49 -15.02 8.68
N ALA A 161 17.67 -14.42 8.71
CA ALA A 161 18.84 -15.02 8.08
C ALA A 161 19.16 -16.40 8.70
N ASP A 162 19.08 -16.52 10.01
CA ASP A 162 19.41 -17.76 10.74
C ASP A 162 18.43 -18.90 10.42
N GLU A 163 17.13 -18.59 10.30
CA GLU A 163 16.11 -19.56 9.86
C GLU A 163 16.37 -20.05 8.44
N GLU A 164 16.75 -19.15 7.51
CA GLU A 164 17.10 -19.51 6.14
C GLU A 164 18.36 -20.39 6.08
N TRP A 165 19.40 -20.03 6.84
CA TRP A 165 20.64 -20.82 6.90
C TRP A 165 20.42 -22.21 7.51
N SER A 166 19.62 -22.29 8.58
CA SER A 166 19.28 -23.56 9.22
C SER A 166 18.55 -24.51 8.26
N GLU A 167 17.65 -23.99 7.43
CA GLU A 167 16.96 -24.76 6.40
C GLU A 167 17.91 -25.27 5.31
N ILE A 168 18.89 -24.46 4.90
CA ILE A 168 19.92 -24.86 3.92
C ILE A 168 20.80 -25.98 4.48
N LEU A 169 21.27 -25.86 5.73
CA LEU A 169 22.11 -26.87 6.37
C LEU A 169 21.38 -28.21 6.48
N LYS A 170 20.11 -28.22 6.89
CA LYS A 170 19.28 -29.44 6.94
C LYS A 170 19.20 -30.15 5.59
N ARG A 171 19.05 -29.40 4.49
CA ARG A 171 19.00 -29.98 3.13
C ARG A 171 20.33 -30.61 2.70
N LEU A 172 21.44 -30.01 3.11
CA LEU A 172 22.78 -30.53 2.82
C LEU A 172 23.10 -31.79 3.64
N GLU A 173 22.58 -31.88 4.86
CA GLU A 173 22.73 -33.06 5.74
C GLU A 173 21.89 -34.26 5.27
N ILE A 174 20.66 -34.03 4.78
CA ILE A 174 19.78 -35.08 4.22
C ILE A 174 20.32 -35.63 2.88
N GLY A 175 21.15 -34.85 2.17
CA GLY A 175 21.76 -35.23 0.91
C GLY A 175 23.05 -36.07 1.02
N ARG A 176 23.47 -36.45 2.23
CA ARG A 176 24.59 -37.38 2.51
C ARG A 176 24.07 -38.76 2.88
#